data_AF-A0A965C5X7-F1
#
_entry.id   AF-A0A965C5X7-F1
#
_cell.length_a   1.000
_cell.length_b   1.000
_cell.length_c   1.000
_cell.angle_alpha   90.00
_cell.angle_beta   90.00
_cell.angle_gamma   90.00
#
_symmetry.space_group_name_H-M   'P 1'
#
loop_
_entity.id
_entity.type
_entity.pdbx_description
1 polymer ?
#
loop_
_entity_poly.entity_id
_entity_poly.type
_entity_poly.pdbx_seq_one_letter_code
_entity_poly.pdbx_strand_id
1 'polypeptide(L)'
;MNGRSPVAVDEDEEVVHPELTLKGAGSVRRWLYNWLFNSEIEGNYFHFIERWVALLIIANLFALVFEHVPAIYQPYAYWFHVFDLVSVGVFTVEYLMRLYVAPEDKEFNHASLPRLAYARSPFALIDLVAILPFY
;
A
#
# COMPACT_ATOMS: atom_id res chain seq x y z
N MET A 1 11.41 63.95 12.00
CA MET A 1 10.61 63.07 12.87
C MET A 1 10.10 61.93 12.03
N ASN A 2 10.45 60.73 12.45
CA ASN A 2 10.24 59.45 11.79
C ASN A 2 8.80 58.98 12.05
N GLY A 3 8.10 58.54 11.01
CA GLY A 3 6.78 57.92 11.09
C GLY A 3 6.70 56.71 10.16
N ARG A 4 7.34 55.61 10.59
CA ARG A 4 7.01 54.21 10.23
C ARG A 4 5.49 54.00 10.29
N SER A 5 4.81 53.11 9.58
CA SER A 5 5.12 51.99 8.70
C SER A 5 3.83 51.60 7.93
N PRO A 6 3.92 50.76 6.90
CA PRO A 6 2.83 50.26 6.05
C PRO A 6 2.23 48.92 6.56
N VAL A 7 1.37 48.28 5.73
CA VAL A 7 0.83 46.89 5.81
C VAL A 7 -0.53 46.81 6.55
N ALA A 8 -1.61 46.19 6.05
CA ALA A 8 -1.73 44.92 5.33
C ALA A 8 -2.80 44.94 4.20
N VAL A 9 -2.42 44.44 3.03
CA VAL A 9 -3.33 43.77 2.11
C VAL A 9 -3.22 42.29 2.48
N ASP A 10 -4.34 41.71 2.87
CA ASP A 10 -4.45 40.30 3.28
C ASP A 10 -3.98 39.38 2.16
N GLU A 11 -3.07 38.51 2.58
CA GLU A 11 -2.99 37.09 2.21
C GLU A 11 -3.12 36.80 0.72
N ASP A 12 -1.97 36.94 0.04
CA ASP A 12 -1.63 36.09 -1.09
C ASP A 12 -1.98 34.64 -0.73
N GLU A 13 -3.10 34.15 -1.27
CA GLU A 13 -3.42 32.74 -1.42
C GLU A 13 -2.26 32.13 -2.22
N GLU A 14 -1.22 31.72 -1.51
CA GLU A 14 -0.10 31.00 -2.07
C GLU A 14 -0.65 29.61 -2.43
N VAL A 15 -1.13 29.50 -3.68
CA VAL A 15 -1.51 28.23 -4.29
C VAL A 15 -0.25 27.39 -4.41
N VAL A 16 0.08 26.65 -3.35
CA VAL A 16 1.27 25.81 -3.27
C VAL A 16 1.08 24.54 -4.11
N HIS A 17 1.36 24.64 -5.40
CA HIS A 17 1.82 23.53 -6.24
C HIS A 17 2.73 24.15 -7.29
N PRO A 18 4.02 23.77 -7.45
CA PRO A 18 4.33 22.52 -8.16
C PRO A 18 5.80 22.05 -8.02
N GLU A 19 6.41 22.04 -6.82
CA GLU A 19 7.77 21.53 -6.68
C GLU A 19 7.85 20.43 -5.64
N LEU A 20 7.87 19.20 -6.17
CA LEU A 20 8.58 18.05 -5.65
C LEU A 20 10.01 18.48 -5.28
N THR A 21 10.14 19.07 -4.10
CA THR A 21 11.39 19.45 -3.47
C THR A 21 12.12 18.15 -3.12
N LEU A 22 12.88 17.64 -4.10
CA LEU A 22 13.83 16.52 -3.99
C LEU A 22 15.02 16.83 -3.04
N LYS A 23 14.82 17.70 -2.06
CA LYS A 23 15.79 18.10 -1.03
C LYS A 23 15.25 17.97 0.41
N GLY A 24 14.05 17.41 0.58
CA GLY A 24 13.45 17.11 1.89
C GLY A 24 13.04 15.65 2.10
N ALA A 25 13.48 14.71 1.25
CA ALA A 25 13.11 13.30 1.37
C ALA A 25 13.88 12.63 2.52
N GLY A 26 13.36 12.77 3.74
CA GLY A 26 13.72 11.91 4.85
C GLY A 26 13.38 10.45 4.51
N SER A 27 14.36 9.71 3.99
CA SER A 27 14.35 8.27 3.71
C SER A 27 13.43 7.78 2.57
N VAL A 28 13.96 6.91 1.70
CA VAL A 28 13.24 6.19 0.60
C VAL A 28 11.90 5.61 1.06
N ARG A 29 11.82 5.20 2.33
CA ARG A 29 10.61 4.72 2.99
C ARG A 29 9.44 5.70 2.94
N ARG A 30 9.67 7.00 3.19
CA ARG A 30 8.62 8.02 3.23
C ARG A 30 8.14 8.39 1.83
N TRP A 31 9.05 8.34 0.84
CA TRP A 31 8.68 8.47 -0.56
C TRP A 31 7.81 7.30 -1.03
N LEU A 32 8.18 6.07 -0.70
CA LEU A 32 7.37 4.87 -1.00
C LEU A 32 6.00 4.94 -0.33
N TYR A 33 5.93 5.28 0.97
CA TYR A 33 4.67 5.44 1.68
C TYR A 33 3.77 6.48 1.00
N ASN A 34 4.33 7.66 0.70
CA ASN A 34 3.58 8.74 0.06
C ASN A 34 3.09 8.40 -1.34
N TRP A 35 3.78 7.54 -2.09
CA TRP A 35 3.37 7.18 -3.46
C TRP A 35 2.52 5.90 -3.56
N LEU A 36 2.61 5.01 -2.59
CA LEU A 36 1.92 3.71 -2.66
C LEU A 36 0.77 3.58 -1.67
N PHE A 37 0.86 4.20 -0.50
CA PHE A 37 -0.01 3.90 0.65
C PHE A 37 -0.65 5.12 1.31
N ASN A 38 -0.26 6.34 0.93
CA ASN A 38 -0.85 7.55 1.48
C ASN A 38 -2.19 7.85 0.79
N SER A 39 -3.27 7.79 1.57
CA SER A 39 -4.66 8.05 1.17
C SER A 39 -5.07 9.52 1.26
N GLU A 40 -4.23 10.39 1.85
CA GLU A 40 -4.53 11.82 2.04
C GLU A 40 -4.13 12.67 0.82
N ILE A 41 -3.34 12.13 -0.11
CA ILE A 41 -2.90 12.84 -1.32
C ILE A 41 -3.80 12.42 -2.49
N GLU A 42 -4.66 13.33 -2.95
CA GLU A 42 -5.45 13.13 -4.17
C GLU A 42 -4.53 13.00 -5.40
N GLY A 43 -4.71 11.93 -6.18
CA GLY A 43 -3.91 11.65 -7.39
C GLY A 43 -2.81 10.58 -7.24
N ASN A 44 -2.72 9.93 -6.08
CA ASN A 44 -1.72 8.90 -5.79
C ASN A 44 -2.05 7.50 -6.36
N TYR A 45 -1.10 6.54 -6.36
CA TYR A 45 -1.36 5.14 -6.79
C TYR A 45 -2.10 4.30 -5.76
N PHE A 46 -2.45 4.86 -4.60
CA PHE A 46 -3.16 4.19 -3.52
C PHE A 46 -4.39 3.40 -4.01
N HIS A 47 -5.36 4.05 -4.65
CA HIS A 47 -6.58 3.39 -5.13
C HIS A 47 -6.32 2.34 -6.21
N PHE A 48 -5.26 2.51 -6.99
CA PHE A 48 -4.86 1.52 -7.97
C PHE A 48 -4.36 0.26 -7.26
N ILE A 49 -3.42 0.41 -6.31
CA ILE A 49 -2.87 -0.71 -5.53
C ILE A 49 -3.96 -1.43 -4.74
N GLU A 50 -4.82 -0.70 -4.02
CA GLU A 50 -5.93 -1.30 -3.27
C GLU A 50 -6.83 -2.14 -4.17
N ARG A 51 -7.22 -1.60 -5.33
CA ARG A 51 -8.06 -2.33 -6.28
C ARG A 51 -7.34 -3.55 -6.85
N TRP A 52 -6.05 -3.46 -7.14
CA TRP A 52 -5.28 -4.62 -7.63
C TRP A 52 -5.15 -5.70 -6.58
N VAL A 53 -4.83 -5.34 -5.34
CA VAL A 53 -4.76 -6.28 -4.21
C VAL A 53 -6.12 -6.96 -4.00
N ALA A 54 -7.22 -6.20 -4.00
CA ALA A 54 -8.57 -6.75 -3.87
C ALA A 54 -8.91 -7.72 -5.02
N LEU A 55 -8.58 -7.36 -6.27
CA LEU A 55 -8.78 -8.24 -7.43
C LEU A 55 -7.94 -9.52 -7.32
N LEU A 56 -6.70 -9.43 -6.86
CA LEU A 56 -5.83 -10.59 -6.66
C LEU A 56 -6.37 -11.51 -5.55
N ILE A 57 -6.91 -10.97 -4.45
CA ILE A 57 -7.53 -11.78 -3.38
C ILE A 57 -8.71 -12.58 -3.95
N ILE A 58 -9.59 -11.90 -4.69
CA ILE A 58 -10.75 -12.53 -5.31
C ILE A 58 -10.32 -13.59 -6.33
N ALA A 59 -9.32 -13.30 -7.16
CA ALA A 59 -8.81 -14.24 -8.15
C ALA A 59 -8.20 -15.49 -7.48
N ASN A 60 -7.45 -15.32 -6.38
CA ASN A 60 -6.89 -16.44 -5.61
C ASN A 60 -7.99 -17.28 -4.94
N LEU A 61 -9.06 -16.66 -4.46
CA LEU A 61 -10.22 -17.39 -3.94
C LEU A 61 -10.87 -18.26 -5.03
N PHE A 62 -11.03 -17.73 -6.24
CA PHE A 62 -11.55 -18.52 -7.37
C PHE A 62 -10.60 -19.65 -7.77
N ALA A 63 -9.29 -19.39 -7.82
CA ALA A 63 -8.29 -20.40 -8.11
C ALA A 63 -8.36 -21.56 -7.11
N LEU A 64 -8.42 -21.24 -5.81
CA LEU A 64 -8.59 -22.21 -4.73
C LEU A 64 -9.86 -23.04 -4.89
N VAL A 65 -10.99 -22.42 -5.25
CA VAL A 65 -12.25 -23.16 -5.47
C VAL A 65 -12.17 -24.07 -6.70
N PHE A 66 -11.55 -23.60 -7.79
CA PHE A 66 -11.42 -24.38 -9.02
C PHE A 66 -10.45 -25.55 -8.89
N GLU A 67 -9.43 -25.45 -8.05
CA GLU A 67 -8.53 -26.55 -7.73
C GLU A 67 -9.28 -27.75 -7.11
N HIS A 68 -10.35 -27.49 -6.36
CA HIS A 68 -11.22 -28.54 -5.81
C HIS A 68 -12.12 -29.21 -6.85
N VAL A 69 -12.16 -28.73 -8.10
CA VAL A 69 -12.96 -29.30 -9.20
C VAL A 69 -12.03 -30.00 -10.19
N PRO A 70 -11.88 -31.35 -10.13
CA PRO A 70 -10.92 -32.08 -10.96
C PRO A 70 -11.10 -31.86 -12.47
N ALA A 71 -12.34 -31.67 -12.92
CA ALA A 71 -12.68 -31.42 -14.33
C ALA A 71 -12.08 -30.11 -14.87
N ILE A 72 -11.86 -29.12 -14.00
CA ILE A 72 -11.26 -27.83 -14.35
C ILE A 72 -9.76 -27.87 -14.07
N TYR A 73 -9.34 -28.46 -12.94
CA TYR A 73 -7.94 -28.48 -12.54
C TYR A 73 -7.05 -29.34 -13.45
N GLN A 74 -7.44 -30.59 -13.74
CA GLN A 74 -6.60 -31.55 -14.51
C GLN A 74 -6.03 -30.98 -15.83
N PRO A 75 -6.81 -30.31 -16.70
CA PRO A 75 -6.27 -29.74 -17.94
C PRO A 75 -5.42 -28.47 -17.74
N TYR A 76 -5.54 -27.77 -16.60
CA TYR A 76 -4.90 -26.47 -16.36
C TYR A 76 -3.97 -26.46 -15.14
N ALA A 77 -3.63 -27.63 -14.56
CA ALA A 77 -2.89 -27.74 -13.30
C ALA A 77 -1.58 -26.95 -13.30
N TYR A 78 -0.85 -26.95 -14.43
CA TYR A 78 0.36 -26.15 -14.59
C TYR A 78 0.09 -24.64 -14.48
N TRP A 79 -0.99 -24.14 -15.11
CA TRP A 79 -1.35 -22.73 -15.07
C TRP A 79 -1.84 -22.30 -13.70
N PHE A 80 -2.61 -23.16 -13.01
CA PHE A 80 -2.96 -22.94 -11.60
C PHE A 80 -1.70 -22.81 -10.75
N HIS A 81 -0.77 -23.76 -10.84
CA HIS A 81 0.46 -23.72 -10.06
C HIS A 81 1.33 -22.47 -10.33
N VAL A 82 1.45 -22.05 -11.60
CA VAL A 82 2.16 -20.81 -11.96
C VAL A 82 1.44 -19.58 -11.40
N PHE A 83 0.10 -19.54 -11.52
CA PHE A 83 -0.70 -18.45 -10.98
C PHE A 83 -0.56 -18.35 -9.46
N ASP A 84 -0.57 -19.48 -8.76
CA ASP A 84 -0.41 -19.55 -7.31
C ASP A 84 0.98 -19.05 -6.89
N LEU A 85 2.04 -19.52 -7.56
CA LEU A 85 3.41 -19.09 -7.26
C LEU A 85 3.60 -17.58 -7.47
N VAL A 86 3.07 -17.05 -8.58
CA VAL A 86 3.13 -15.62 -8.88
C VAL A 86 2.32 -14.82 -7.86
N SER A 87 1.11 -15.28 -7.53
CA SER A 87 0.24 -14.62 -6.56
C SER A 87 0.88 -14.55 -5.17
N VAL A 88 1.40 -15.68 -4.66
CA VAL A 88 2.10 -15.71 -3.37
C VAL A 88 3.32 -14.79 -3.39
N GLY A 89 4.09 -14.75 -4.49
CA GLY A 89 5.20 -13.83 -4.65
C GLY A 89 4.78 -12.36 -4.57
N VAL A 90 3.73 -11.98 -5.30
CA VAL A 90 3.19 -10.62 -5.29
C VAL A 90 2.68 -10.23 -3.90
N PHE A 91 1.85 -11.07 -3.26
CA PHE A 91 1.36 -10.81 -1.90
C PHE A 91 2.47 -10.73 -0.87
N THR A 92 3.52 -11.54 -1.00
CA THR A 92 4.68 -11.47 -0.10
C THR A 92 5.41 -10.14 -0.24
N VAL A 93 5.68 -9.69 -1.47
CA VAL A 93 6.36 -8.40 -1.72
C VAL A 93 5.51 -7.24 -1.21
N GLU A 94 4.22 -7.29 -1.47
CA GLU A 94 3.22 -6.32 -1.03
C GLU A 94 3.19 -6.22 0.51
N TYR A 95 3.05 -7.36 1.19
CA TYR A 95 3.08 -7.45 2.65
C TYR A 95 4.37 -6.90 3.26
N LEU A 96 5.53 -7.27 2.69
CA LEU A 96 6.83 -6.76 3.14
C LEU A 96 6.98 -5.26 2.91
N MET A 97 6.44 -4.75 1.81
CA MET A 97 6.45 -3.33 1.51
C MET A 97 5.61 -2.56 2.54
N ARG A 98 4.39 -3.03 2.85
CA ARG A 98 3.55 -2.47 3.91
C ARG A 98 4.23 -2.53 5.27
N LEU A 99 4.84 -3.65 5.62
CA LEU A 99 5.60 -3.79 6.86
C LEU A 99 6.80 -2.83 6.94
N TYR A 100 7.46 -2.58 5.81
CA TYR A 100 8.59 -1.64 5.72
C TYR A 100 8.13 -0.19 5.88
N VAL A 101 6.99 0.19 5.29
CA VAL A 101 6.44 1.55 5.37
C VAL A 101 5.60 1.82 6.63
N ALA A 102 5.17 0.78 7.36
CA ALA A 102 4.32 0.88 8.55
C ALA A 102 4.75 1.94 9.60
N PRO A 103 6.04 2.22 9.86
CA PRO A 103 6.45 3.29 10.78
C PRO A 103 6.09 4.72 10.31
N GLU A 104 5.87 4.93 9.01
CA GLU A 104 5.45 6.22 8.46
C GLU A 104 3.93 6.39 8.47
N ASP A 105 3.19 5.29 8.67
CA ASP A 105 1.74 5.29 8.72
C ASP A 105 1.24 5.96 10.01
N LYS A 106 0.33 6.93 9.88
CA LYS A 106 -0.26 7.63 11.03
C LYS A 106 -1.01 6.70 11.97
N GLU A 107 -1.55 5.59 11.45
CA GLU A 107 -2.28 4.60 12.23
C GLU A 107 -1.35 3.79 13.15
N PHE A 108 -0.10 3.56 12.73
CA PHE A 108 0.85 2.69 13.44
C PHE A 108 2.04 3.43 14.07
N ASN A 109 2.28 4.70 13.74
CA ASN A 109 3.46 5.44 14.21
C ASN A 109 3.47 5.70 15.74
N HIS A 110 2.34 5.64 16.41
CA HIS A 110 2.21 5.85 17.87
C HIS A 110 2.52 4.57 18.67
N ALA A 111 2.60 3.41 18.02
CA ALA A 111 2.90 2.15 18.69
C ALA A 111 4.39 2.03 19.03
N SER A 112 4.71 1.40 20.16
CA SER A 112 6.10 1.10 20.56
C SER A 112 6.82 0.20 19.54
N LEU A 113 6.06 -0.60 18.78
CA LEU A 113 6.53 -1.45 17.69
C LEU A 113 5.57 -1.34 16.49
N PRO A 114 5.72 -0.31 15.63
CA PRO A 114 4.80 -0.04 14.51
C PRO A 114 4.65 -1.24 13.55
N ARG A 115 5.74 -1.97 13.33
CA ARG A 115 5.76 -3.17 12.48
C ARG A 115 4.93 -4.32 13.06
N LEU A 116 5.00 -4.53 14.36
CA LEU A 116 4.23 -5.60 15.04
C LEU A 116 2.76 -5.23 15.15
N ALA A 117 2.46 -3.94 15.35
CA ALA A 117 1.10 -3.42 15.34
C ALA A 117 0.45 -3.63 13.95
N TYR A 118 1.17 -3.29 12.88
CA TYR A 118 0.71 -3.56 11.52
C TYR A 118 0.52 -5.05 11.25
N ALA A 119 1.47 -5.91 11.63
CA ALA A 119 1.36 -7.37 11.43
C ALA A 119 0.14 -8.01 12.12
N ARG A 120 -0.43 -7.36 13.15
CA ARG A 120 -1.66 -7.80 13.85
C ARG A 120 -2.92 -7.13 13.32
N SER A 121 -2.81 -6.23 12.36
CA SER A 121 -3.95 -5.56 11.76
C SER A 121 -4.79 -6.55 10.94
N PRO A 122 -6.11 -6.34 10.83
CA PRO A 122 -6.98 -7.19 10.03
C PRO A 122 -6.53 -7.26 8.56
N PHE A 123 -5.96 -6.19 8.00
CA PHE A 123 -5.43 -6.17 6.63
C PHE A 123 -4.24 -7.11 6.46
N ALA A 124 -3.26 -7.05 7.37
CA ALA A 124 -2.11 -7.97 7.38
C ALA A 124 -2.53 -9.44 7.55
N LEU A 125 -3.60 -9.69 8.32
CA LEU A 125 -4.17 -11.02 8.46
C LEU A 125 -4.86 -11.51 7.18
N ILE A 126 -5.54 -10.63 6.45
CA ILE A 126 -6.15 -10.98 5.16
C ILE A 126 -5.07 -11.37 4.15
N ASP A 127 -3.97 -10.60 4.06
CA ASP A 127 -2.85 -10.95 3.17
C ASP A 127 -2.23 -12.30 3.56
N LEU A 128 -2.07 -12.57 4.87
CA LEU A 128 -1.54 -13.84 5.36
C LEU A 128 -2.48 -15.02 5.05
N VAL A 129 -3.77 -14.85 5.28
CA VAL A 129 -4.78 -15.88 4.97
C VAL A 129 -4.88 -16.12 3.46
N ALA A 130 -4.66 -15.10 2.64
CA ALA A 130 -4.63 -15.24 1.19
C ALA A 130 -3.46 -16.12 0.72
N ILE A 131 -2.30 -16.10 1.40
CA ILE A 131 -1.14 -16.94 1.04
C ILE A 131 -1.12 -18.31 1.74
N LEU A 132 -1.88 -18.49 2.84
CA LEU A 132 -1.85 -19.68 3.68
C LEU A 132 -2.25 -21.00 2.98
N PRO A 133 -3.29 -21.07 2.13
CA PRO A 133 -3.68 -22.33 1.50
C PRO A 133 -2.61 -22.90 0.55
N PHE A 134 -1.60 -22.10 0.21
CA PHE A 134 -0.53 -22.45 -0.72
C PHE A 134 0.73 -23.01 -0.04
N TYR A 135 0.78 -23.05 1.30
CA TYR A 135 1.83 -23.66 2.10
C TYR A 135 1.32 -24.88 2.86
#